data_AF-A0A838FBR5-F1
#
_entry.id   AF-A0A838FBR5-F1
#
_cell.length_a   1.000
_cell.length_b   1.000
_cell.length_c   1.000
_cell.angle_alpha   90.00
_cell.angle_beta   90.00
_cell.angle_gamma   90.00
#
_symmetry.space_group_name_H-M   'P 1'
#
loop_
_entity.id
_entity.type
_entity.pdbx_description
1 polymer ?
#
loop_
_entity_poly.entity_id
_entity_poly.type
_entity_poly.pdbx_seq_one_letter_code
_entity_poly.pdbx_strand_id
1 'polypeptide(L)'
;MFKKVLIITYYWPPSGGAGVQRWLKMSKYLPEYGWEPIIYTPENAAYPIIDHSLEKDVLPGMKILRLPIWEPYDIYKRFVGRKKEEAVYSGFLSENKPKSFTEKISIWIRGNFFIPDARCFWIRPSIQFLTQELKKNPVDAIISTGTPHSMHLIGKGIKENLNIPWLADFRDPWTTIDFYGQLMLTRWADAKHHRLEKDVLKTADKVTTVSW
;
A
#
# COMPACT_ATOMS: atom_id res chain seq x y z
N MET A 1 -15.49 26.25 2.51
CA MET A 1 -14.07 25.93 2.82
C MET A 1 -13.84 24.51 2.35
N PHE A 2 -12.77 24.26 1.59
CA PHE A 2 -12.44 22.89 1.16
C PHE A 2 -12.01 22.07 2.38
N LYS A 3 -12.50 20.82 2.48
CA LYS A 3 -12.01 19.85 3.45
C LYS A 3 -10.76 19.17 2.89
N LYS A 4 -9.78 18.84 3.71
CA LYS A 4 -8.55 18.17 3.29
C LYS A 4 -8.62 16.68 3.60
N VAL A 5 -8.20 15.85 2.66
CA VAL A 5 -8.12 14.40 2.84
C VAL A 5 -6.73 13.89 2.51
N LEU A 6 -6.11 13.19 3.45
CA LEU A 6 -4.84 12.49 3.22
C LEU A 6 -5.13 11.13 2.59
N ILE A 7 -4.58 10.87 1.40
CA ILE A 7 -4.70 9.59 0.70
C ILE A 7 -3.35 8.88 0.75
N ILE A 8 -3.29 7.79 1.51
CA ILE A 8 -2.13 6.91 1.67
C ILE A 8 -2.22 5.81 0.63
N THR A 9 -1.36 5.88 -0.39
CA THR A 9 -1.32 4.92 -1.51
C THR A 9 0.10 4.52 -1.83
N TYR A 10 0.30 3.23 -2.11
CA TYR A 10 1.59 2.76 -2.61
C TYR A 10 1.74 3.02 -4.12
N TYR A 11 0.67 2.83 -4.89
CA TYR A 11 0.68 2.99 -6.34
C TYR A 11 0.25 4.41 -6.70
N TRP A 12 1.19 5.18 -7.25
CA TRP A 12 0.98 6.55 -7.72
C TRP A 12 1.78 6.78 -9.01
N PRO A 13 1.33 7.65 -9.95
CA PRO A 13 2.10 7.93 -11.15
C PRO A 13 3.58 8.25 -10.84
N PRO A 14 4.52 7.67 -11.61
CA PRO A 14 4.32 6.99 -12.89
C PRO A 14 4.00 5.47 -12.80
N SER A 15 3.57 4.95 -11.65
CA SER A 15 3.06 3.57 -11.59
C SER A 15 1.94 3.37 -12.61
N GLY A 16 1.99 2.27 -13.36
CA GLY A 16 0.90 1.80 -14.20
C GLY A 16 0.07 0.67 -13.54
N GLY A 17 -0.74 -0.01 -14.36
CA GLY A 17 -1.56 -1.15 -13.94
C GLY A 17 -2.86 -0.80 -13.21
N ALA A 18 -3.63 -1.79 -12.79
CA ALA A 18 -4.90 -1.58 -12.07
C ALA A 18 -4.70 -0.87 -10.72
N GLY A 19 -3.51 -1.05 -10.13
CA GLY A 19 -3.08 -0.52 -8.84
C GLY A 19 -3.28 1.00 -8.66
N VAL A 20 -3.02 1.78 -9.70
CA VAL A 20 -2.97 3.25 -9.63
C VAL A 20 -4.31 3.92 -9.98
N GLN A 21 -5.16 3.24 -10.76
CA GLN A 21 -6.27 3.89 -11.47
C GLN A 21 -7.29 4.52 -10.54
N ARG A 22 -7.80 3.76 -9.57
CA ARG A 22 -8.92 4.16 -8.70
C ARG A 22 -8.60 5.46 -7.96
N TRP A 23 -7.51 5.48 -7.18
CA TRP A 23 -7.20 6.63 -6.34
C TRP A 23 -6.56 7.79 -7.10
N LEU A 24 -5.97 7.56 -8.27
CA LEU A 24 -5.62 8.66 -9.19
C LEU A 24 -6.88 9.38 -9.68
N LYS A 25 -7.88 8.65 -10.18
CA LYS A 25 -9.14 9.24 -10.66
C LYS A 25 -9.95 9.86 -9.51
N MET A 26 -10.06 9.19 -8.36
CA MET A 26 -10.73 9.78 -7.20
C MET A 26 -10.07 11.10 -6.79
N SER A 27 -8.73 11.15 -6.72
CA SER A 27 -8.02 12.40 -6.38
C SER A 27 -8.25 13.51 -7.42
N LYS A 28 -8.36 13.16 -8.70
CA LYS A 28 -8.66 14.14 -9.75
C LYS A 28 -10.04 14.79 -9.58
N TYR A 29 -11.05 14.03 -9.17
CA TYR A 29 -12.45 14.50 -9.11
C TYR A 29 -12.92 14.93 -7.71
N LEU A 30 -12.22 14.53 -6.63
CA LEU A 30 -12.56 14.94 -5.26
C LEU A 30 -12.71 16.47 -5.05
N PRO A 31 -11.90 17.33 -5.70
CA PRO A 31 -12.08 18.78 -5.60
C PRO A 31 -13.46 19.27 -6.07
N GLU A 32 -14.10 18.61 -7.03
CA GLU A 32 -15.46 18.96 -7.47
C GLU A 32 -16.50 18.76 -6.37
N TYR A 33 -16.17 17.94 -5.36
CA TYR A 33 -17.00 17.66 -4.18
C TYR A 33 -16.52 18.41 -2.92
N GLY A 34 -15.68 19.43 -3.08
CA GLY A 34 -15.20 20.26 -1.96
C GLY A 34 -14.11 19.59 -1.11
N TRP A 35 -13.45 18.56 -1.62
CA TRP A 35 -12.33 17.88 -0.96
C TRP A 35 -11.00 18.13 -1.66
N GLU A 36 -10.02 18.64 -0.94
CA GLU A 36 -8.64 18.81 -1.38
C GLU A 36 -7.82 17.56 -1.03
N PRO A 37 -7.40 16.76 -2.02
CA PRO A 37 -6.58 15.58 -1.78
C PRO A 37 -5.11 15.95 -1.53
N ILE A 38 -4.54 15.33 -0.51
CA ILE A 38 -3.10 15.32 -0.23
C ILE A 38 -2.63 13.88 -0.36
N ILE A 39 -1.68 13.62 -1.24
CA ILE A 39 -1.22 12.26 -1.50
C ILE A 39 -0.02 11.96 -0.61
N TYR A 40 0.02 10.77 -0.01
CA TYR A 40 1.22 10.20 0.60
C TYR A 40 1.59 8.90 -0.10
N THR A 41 2.78 8.88 -0.71
CA THR A 41 3.27 7.77 -1.54
C THR A 41 4.78 7.59 -1.38
N PRO A 42 5.34 6.39 -1.53
CA PRO A 42 6.78 6.20 -1.44
C PRO A 42 7.54 6.96 -2.54
N GLU A 43 8.75 7.43 -2.21
CA GLU A 43 9.59 8.18 -3.16
C GLU A 43 10.22 7.28 -4.24
N ASN A 44 10.72 6.13 -3.82
CA ASN A 44 11.52 5.19 -4.63
C ASN A 44 10.85 3.81 -4.71
N ALA A 45 9.53 3.80 -4.89
CA ALA A 45 8.72 2.59 -4.97
C ALA A 45 9.16 1.67 -6.12
N ALA A 46 9.23 0.35 -5.87
CA ALA A 46 9.43 -0.62 -6.94
C ALA A 46 8.09 -0.93 -7.61
N TYR A 47 7.73 -0.17 -8.65
CA TYR A 47 6.53 -0.42 -9.45
C TYR A 47 6.73 -1.57 -10.44
N PRO A 48 5.74 -2.46 -10.59
CA PRO A 48 5.83 -3.55 -11.57
C PRO A 48 5.63 -3.06 -13.02
N ILE A 49 4.91 -1.96 -13.20
CA ILE A 49 4.57 -1.35 -14.49
C ILE A 49 4.77 0.15 -14.35
N ILE A 50 5.38 0.77 -15.35
CA ILE A 50 5.56 2.22 -15.46
C ILE A 50 4.72 2.73 -16.63
N ASP A 51 3.91 3.76 -16.38
CA ASP A 51 3.08 4.44 -17.38
C ASP A 51 3.03 5.94 -17.08
N HIS A 52 3.91 6.69 -17.75
CA HIS A 52 3.97 8.14 -17.63
C HIS A 52 2.74 8.85 -18.19
N SER A 53 1.91 8.19 -19.01
CA SER A 53 0.71 8.82 -19.56
C SER A 53 -0.33 9.14 -18.48
N LEU A 54 -0.24 8.51 -17.31
CA LEU A 54 -1.11 8.73 -16.15
C LEU A 54 -0.76 10.00 -15.38
N GLU A 55 0.41 10.58 -15.58
CA GLU A 55 0.80 11.84 -14.93
C GLU A 55 -0.12 13.00 -15.32
N LYS A 56 -0.75 12.95 -16.51
CA LYS A 56 -1.73 13.94 -16.98
C LYS A 56 -2.97 14.06 -16.08
N ASP A 57 -3.25 13.04 -15.25
CA ASP A 57 -4.38 13.04 -14.32
C ASP A 57 -4.00 13.56 -12.93
N VAL A 58 -2.72 13.87 -12.69
CA VAL A 58 -2.25 14.53 -11.47
C VAL A 58 -2.55 16.03 -11.61
N LEU A 59 -3.44 16.55 -10.76
CA LEU A 59 -3.82 17.96 -10.80
C LEU A 59 -2.60 18.87 -10.53
N PRO A 60 -2.44 19.98 -11.28
CA PRO A 60 -1.43 20.99 -10.98
C PRO A 60 -1.58 21.51 -9.56
N GLY A 61 -0.46 21.56 -8.82
CA GLY A 61 -0.45 22.04 -7.43
C GLY A 61 -0.94 21.04 -6.37
N MET A 62 -1.35 19.83 -6.75
CA MET A 62 -1.71 18.80 -5.77
C MET A 62 -0.52 18.46 -4.86
N LYS A 63 -0.73 18.55 -3.55
CA LYS A 63 0.31 18.26 -2.56
C LYS A 63 0.59 16.76 -2.52
N ILE A 64 1.82 16.36 -2.83
CA ILE A 64 2.28 14.98 -2.77
C ILE A 64 3.44 14.90 -1.77
N LEU A 65 3.17 14.29 -0.63
CA LEU A 65 4.15 13.95 0.40
C LEU A 65 4.82 12.62 0.04
N ARG A 66 6.15 12.60 0.16
CA ARG A 66 6.95 11.41 -0.11
C ARG A 66 7.94 11.14 1.01
N LEU A 67 8.15 9.86 1.27
CA LEU A 67 9.20 9.37 2.15
C LEU A 67 9.89 8.19 1.45
N PRO A 68 11.23 8.09 1.49
CA PRO A 68 11.92 6.92 0.99
C PRO A 68 11.39 5.63 1.63
N ILE A 69 11.30 4.59 0.82
CA ILE A 69 10.92 3.25 1.25
C ILE A 69 12.09 2.29 1.10
N TRP A 70 12.24 1.43 2.09
CA TRP A 70 13.15 0.28 2.01
C TRP A 70 12.34 -1.00 1.87
N GLU A 71 12.70 -1.81 0.87
CA GLU A 71 11.98 -3.04 0.55
C GLU A 71 12.95 -4.22 0.54
N PRO A 72 12.60 -5.37 1.15
CA PRO A 72 13.45 -6.56 1.16
C PRO A 72 13.81 -7.08 -0.24
N TYR A 73 13.03 -6.69 -1.25
CA TYR A 73 13.27 -7.08 -2.62
C TYR A 73 14.59 -6.53 -3.18
N ASP A 74 15.05 -5.37 -2.69
CA ASP A 74 16.34 -4.81 -3.07
C ASP A 74 17.51 -5.71 -2.64
N ILE A 75 17.37 -6.39 -1.51
CA ILE A 75 18.33 -7.39 -1.06
C ILE A 75 18.30 -8.61 -1.98
N TYR A 76 17.10 -9.14 -2.28
CA TYR A 76 16.96 -10.29 -3.18
C TYR A 76 17.54 -10.02 -4.58
N LYS A 77 17.29 -8.84 -5.17
CA LYS A 77 17.89 -8.43 -6.46
C LYS A 77 19.42 -8.48 -6.41
N ARG A 78 20.01 -7.97 -5.33
CA ARG A 78 21.47 -7.97 -5.13
C ARG A 78 22.04 -9.39 -4.98
N PHE A 79 21.35 -10.28 -4.28
CA PHE A 79 21.81 -11.66 -4.10
C PHE A 79 21.63 -12.57 -5.32
N VAL A 80 20.59 -12.34 -6.14
CA VAL A 80 20.28 -13.19 -7.31
C VAL A 80 20.92 -12.66 -8.60
N GLY A 81 21.69 -11.57 -8.55
CA GLY A 81 22.37 -11.00 -9.72
C GLY A 81 21.41 -10.47 -10.79
N ARG A 82 20.14 -10.23 -10.45
CA ARG A 82 19.13 -9.68 -11.37
C ARG A 82 19.22 -8.16 -11.39
N LYS A 83 19.10 -7.57 -12.59
CA LYS A 83 19.23 -6.12 -12.79
C LYS A 83 18.13 -5.34 -12.04
N LYS A 84 18.47 -4.11 -11.65
CA LYS A 84 17.62 -3.18 -10.87
C LYS A 84 16.24 -2.95 -11.52
N GLU A 85 16.17 -3.05 -12.85
CA GLU A 85 15.00 -2.79 -13.71
C GLU A 85 14.02 -3.97 -13.85
N GLU A 86 14.37 -5.17 -13.40
CA GLU A 86 13.41 -6.29 -13.44
C GLU A 86 12.34 -6.07 -12.36
N ALA A 87 11.19 -5.56 -12.81
CA ALA A 87 9.95 -5.47 -12.07
C ALA A 87 9.61 -6.84 -11.52
N VAL A 88 9.50 -6.93 -10.19
CA VAL A 88 9.12 -8.17 -9.57
C VAL A 88 7.66 -8.13 -9.23
N TYR A 89 6.94 -8.75 -10.15
CA TYR A 89 5.53 -9.02 -10.05
C TYR A 89 5.18 -9.49 -8.64
N SER A 90 4.22 -8.80 -8.03
CA SER A 90 3.44 -9.33 -6.91
C SER A 90 2.61 -10.57 -7.31
N GLY A 91 2.68 -11.00 -8.58
CA GLY A 91 2.15 -12.27 -9.10
C GLY A 91 3.22 -13.27 -9.55
N PHE A 92 4.30 -13.49 -8.80
CA PHE A 92 5.27 -14.58 -9.05
C PHE A 92 4.71 -15.98 -8.75
N LEU A 93 3.55 -16.24 -9.35
CA LEU A 93 2.97 -17.54 -9.51
C LEU A 93 2.80 -17.68 -11.02
N SER A 94 3.90 -17.99 -11.72
CA SER A 94 3.76 -18.58 -13.03
C SER A 94 3.04 -19.90 -12.81
N GLU A 95 1.73 -19.94 -13.06
CA GLU A 95 0.88 -21.11 -12.77
C GLU A 95 1.35 -22.38 -13.49
N ASN A 96 2.19 -22.23 -14.52
CA ASN A 96 2.57 -23.30 -15.45
C ASN A 96 3.99 -23.86 -15.28
N LYS A 97 4.76 -23.51 -14.23
CA LYS A 97 6.09 -24.12 -13.98
C LYS A 97 6.25 -24.61 -12.54
N PRO A 98 6.84 -25.80 -12.32
CA PRO A 98 7.12 -26.29 -10.97
C PRO A 98 8.10 -25.34 -10.27
N LYS A 99 7.72 -24.86 -9.08
CA LYS A 99 8.53 -23.93 -8.29
C LYS A 99 9.84 -24.58 -7.85
N SER A 100 10.95 -23.89 -8.10
CA SER A 100 12.28 -24.26 -7.59
C SER A 100 12.30 -24.31 -6.05
N PHE A 101 13.20 -25.10 -5.47
CA PHE A 101 13.44 -25.10 -4.02
C PHE A 101 13.78 -23.70 -3.47
N THR A 102 14.58 -22.92 -4.22
CA THR A 102 14.93 -21.54 -3.85
C THR A 102 13.72 -20.60 -3.89
N GLU A 103 12.81 -20.80 -4.85
CA GLU A 103 11.56 -20.04 -4.94
C GLU A 103 10.63 -20.35 -3.77
N LYS A 104 10.50 -21.62 -3.38
CA LYS A 104 9.72 -22.03 -2.20
C LYS A 104 10.26 -21.40 -0.92
N ILE A 105 11.58 -21.38 -0.72
CA ILE A 105 12.22 -20.70 0.41
C ILE A 105 11.91 -19.20 0.38
N SER A 106 12.04 -18.55 -0.79
CA SER A 106 11.75 -17.11 -0.93
C SER A 106 10.30 -16.77 -0.60
N ILE A 107 9.34 -17.57 -1.09
CA ILE A 107 7.91 -17.44 -0.76
C ILE A 107 7.70 -17.60 0.74
N TRP A 108 8.28 -18.65 1.34
CA TRP A 108 8.16 -18.91 2.77
C TRP A 108 8.74 -17.78 3.62
N ILE A 109 9.94 -17.28 3.30
CA ILE A 109 10.57 -16.15 4.01
C ILE A 109 9.67 -14.91 3.89
N ARG A 110 9.22 -14.59 2.67
CA ARG A 110 8.37 -13.41 2.43
C ARG A 110 7.06 -13.49 3.22
N GLY A 111 6.35 -14.60 3.14
CA GLY A 111 5.07 -14.79 3.80
C GLY A 111 5.17 -14.81 5.33
N ASN A 112 6.29 -15.25 5.89
CA ASN A 112 6.44 -15.41 7.33
C ASN A 112 7.18 -14.25 8.03
N PHE A 113 8.05 -13.50 7.36
CA PHE A 113 8.79 -12.40 7.98
C PHE A 113 8.26 -11.00 7.62
N PHE A 114 7.71 -10.83 6.42
CA PHE A 114 7.25 -9.53 5.93
C PHE A 114 5.73 -9.42 5.99
N ILE A 115 5.21 -9.23 7.20
CA ILE A 115 3.78 -9.16 7.49
C ILE A 115 3.43 -7.70 7.85
N PRO A 116 2.46 -7.05 7.17
CA PRO A 116 1.45 -7.67 6.31
C PRO A 116 1.90 -7.94 4.88
N ASP A 117 2.97 -7.29 4.44
CA ASP A 117 3.58 -7.45 3.13
C ASP A 117 5.01 -6.87 3.16
N ALA A 118 5.70 -6.91 2.01
CA ALA A 118 7.07 -6.44 1.86
C ALA A 118 7.30 -4.95 2.21
N ARG A 119 6.24 -4.14 2.35
CA ARG A 119 6.30 -2.71 2.70
C ARG A 119 6.18 -2.47 4.20
N CYS A 120 6.20 -3.52 5.02
CA CYS A 120 6.02 -3.41 6.47
C CYS A 120 7.05 -2.48 7.16
N PHE A 121 8.26 -2.36 6.62
CA PHE A 121 9.30 -1.47 7.16
C PHE A 121 8.99 0.02 6.95
N TRP A 122 8.08 0.35 6.04
CA TRP A 122 7.65 1.72 5.80
C TRP A 122 6.59 2.19 6.79
N ILE A 123 5.93 1.28 7.52
CA ILE A 123 4.81 1.61 8.40
C ILE A 123 5.23 2.60 9.49
N ARG A 124 6.25 2.25 10.29
CA ARG A 124 6.68 3.08 11.43
C ARG A 124 7.26 4.43 10.99
N PRO A 125 8.19 4.52 10.03
CA PRO A 125 8.69 5.81 9.54
C PRO A 125 7.57 6.69 8.98
N SER A 126 6.61 6.10 8.25
CA SER A 126 5.46 6.83 7.73
C SER A 126 4.57 7.40 8.83
N ILE A 127 4.27 6.59 9.85
CA ILE A 127 3.47 7.05 10.99
C ILE A 127 4.16 8.23 11.68
N GLN A 128 5.47 8.15 11.92
CA GLN A 128 6.24 9.22 12.57
C GLN A 128 6.24 10.50 11.74
N PHE A 129 6.57 10.40 10.45
CA PHE A 129 6.62 11.52 9.52
C PHE A 129 5.25 12.21 9.40
N LEU A 130 4.20 11.44 9.08
CA LEU A 130 2.85 11.97 8.91
C LEU A 130 2.28 12.53 10.21
N THR A 131 2.55 11.92 11.37
CA THR A 131 2.11 12.46 12.66
C THR A 131 2.68 13.86 12.89
N GLN A 132 3.94 14.11 12.53
CA GLN A 132 4.56 15.43 12.65
C GLN A 132 4.01 16.42 11.62
N GLU A 133 3.84 15.97 10.37
CA GLU A 133 3.33 16.80 9.28
C GLU A 133 1.88 17.24 9.54
N LEU A 134 1.01 16.31 9.95
CA LEU A 134 -0.41 16.58 10.19
C LEU A 134 -0.68 17.43 11.44
N LYS A 135 0.26 17.49 12.39
CA LYS A 135 0.20 18.48 13.49
C LYS A 135 0.38 19.91 13.01
N LYS A 136 1.14 20.12 11.93
CA LYS A 136 1.40 21.45 11.34
C LYS A 136 0.36 21.77 10.26
N ASN A 137 -0.01 20.76 9.48
CA ASN A 137 -0.92 20.85 8.35
C ASN A 137 -2.06 19.85 8.53
N PRO A 138 -3.05 20.15 9.39
CA PRO A 138 -4.13 19.22 9.71
C PRO A 138 -4.98 18.88 8.49
N VAL A 139 -5.56 17.68 8.52
CA VAL A 139 -6.51 17.17 7.53
C VAL A 139 -7.79 16.73 8.24
N ASP A 140 -8.90 16.74 7.52
CA ASP A 140 -10.22 16.39 8.04
C ASP A 140 -10.49 14.88 8.01
N ALA A 141 -9.80 14.14 7.13
CA ALA A 141 -9.96 12.70 6.99
C ALA A 141 -8.69 12.03 6.42
N ILE A 142 -8.60 10.72 6.63
CA ILE A 142 -7.57 9.85 6.06
C ILE A 142 -8.24 8.76 5.25
N ILE A 143 -7.62 8.45 4.12
CA ILE A 143 -7.94 7.31 3.28
C ILE A 143 -6.67 6.49 3.14
N SER A 144 -6.78 5.18 3.32
CA SER A 144 -5.70 4.25 2.97
C SER A 144 -6.21 3.23 1.98
N THR A 145 -5.44 2.94 0.94
CA THR A 145 -5.82 1.97 -0.10
C THR A 145 -4.89 0.76 -0.11
N GLY A 146 -5.48 -0.42 0.05
CA GLY A 146 -4.80 -1.72 -0.12
C GLY A 146 -5.28 -2.44 -1.38
N THR A 147 -4.53 -3.37 -1.96
CA THR A 147 -3.15 -3.77 -1.62
C THR A 147 -2.10 -2.72 -2.02
N PRO A 148 -0.89 -2.69 -1.41
CA PRO A 148 -0.44 -3.45 -0.23
C PRO A 148 -1.12 -2.98 1.07
N HIS A 149 -1.39 -3.90 2.00
CA HIS A 149 -2.13 -3.60 3.24
C HIS A 149 -1.30 -2.88 4.31
N SER A 150 0.03 -2.76 4.11
CA SER A 150 0.86 -1.83 4.89
C SER A 150 0.29 -0.41 4.91
N MET A 151 -0.39 0.03 3.84
CA MET A 151 -1.06 1.34 3.80
C MET A 151 -2.16 1.48 4.86
N HIS A 152 -2.91 0.41 5.13
CA HIS A 152 -3.93 0.42 6.19
C HIS A 152 -3.32 0.52 7.57
N LEU A 153 -2.19 -0.13 7.82
CA LEU A 153 -1.50 -0.03 9.10
C LEU A 153 -0.91 1.37 9.34
N ILE A 154 -0.50 2.07 8.27
CA ILE A 154 -0.15 3.50 8.36
C ILE A 154 -1.40 4.31 8.73
N GLY A 155 -2.50 4.14 8.00
CA GLY A 155 -3.77 4.84 8.27
C GLY A 155 -4.26 4.65 9.71
N LYS A 156 -4.24 3.39 10.20
CA LYS A 156 -4.55 3.03 11.58
C LYS A 156 -3.67 3.77 12.58
N GLY A 157 -2.36 3.74 12.41
CA GLY A 157 -1.42 4.38 13.32
C GLY A 157 -1.60 5.91 13.39
N ILE A 158 -1.94 6.56 12.27
CA ILE A 158 -2.26 7.99 12.28
C ILE A 158 -3.57 8.26 13.01
N LYS A 159 -4.61 7.45 12.76
CA LYS A 159 -5.88 7.56 13.50
C LYS A 159 -5.65 7.43 15.00
N GLU A 160 -4.90 6.43 15.44
CA GLU A 160 -4.62 6.21 16.87
C GLU A 160 -3.83 7.38 17.49
N ASN A 161 -2.91 8.00 16.73
CA ASN A 161 -2.09 9.10 17.23
C ASN A 161 -2.80 10.47 17.25
N LEU A 162 -3.70 10.71 16.30
CA LEU A 162 -4.27 12.04 16.04
C LEU A 162 -5.80 12.09 16.10
N ASN A 163 -6.47 10.95 16.26
CA ASN A 163 -7.93 10.81 16.28
C ASN A 163 -8.64 11.40 15.05
N ILE A 164 -8.01 11.29 13.87
CA ILE A 164 -8.57 11.74 12.60
C ILE A 164 -9.45 10.62 12.00
N PRO A 165 -10.66 10.94 11.48
CA PRO A 165 -11.51 9.96 10.82
C PRO A 165 -10.79 9.25 9.68
N TRP A 166 -10.91 7.92 9.64
CA TRP A 166 -10.17 7.07 8.71
C TRP A 166 -11.08 6.10 7.96
N LEU A 167 -10.95 6.12 6.63
CA LEU A 167 -11.55 5.17 5.70
C LEU A 167 -10.48 4.19 5.17
N ALA A 168 -10.72 2.90 5.36
CA ALA A 168 -9.90 1.84 4.80
C ALA A 168 -10.54 1.29 3.50
N ASP A 169 -9.91 1.53 2.35
CA ASP A 169 -10.35 1.03 1.04
C ASP A 169 -9.64 -0.27 0.67
N PHE A 170 -10.36 -1.37 0.77
CA PHE A 170 -9.92 -2.71 0.40
C PHE A 170 -10.30 -2.98 -1.06
N ARG A 171 -9.34 -2.79 -1.97
CA ARG A 171 -9.53 -3.09 -3.40
C ARG A 171 -9.44 -4.58 -3.69
N ASP A 172 -8.68 -5.29 -2.86
CA ASP A 172 -8.63 -6.75 -2.83
C ASP A 172 -8.85 -7.21 -1.39
N PRO A 173 -9.35 -8.43 -1.17
CA PRO A 173 -9.38 -9.02 0.17
C PRO A 173 -7.97 -9.23 0.73
N TRP A 174 -7.82 -9.30 2.05
CA TRP A 174 -6.51 -9.52 2.67
C TRP A 174 -6.22 -10.99 2.92
N THR A 175 -7.01 -11.66 3.76
CA THR A 175 -6.80 -13.09 4.06
C THR A 175 -7.57 -14.03 3.13
N THR A 176 -8.52 -13.50 2.36
CA THR A 176 -9.37 -14.27 1.45
C THR A 176 -9.04 -14.04 -0.03
N ILE A 177 -7.88 -13.46 -0.33
CA ILE A 177 -7.40 -13.32 -1.72
C ILE A 177 -7.01 -14.68 -2.30
N ASP A 178 -7.24 -14.89 -3.60
CA ASP A 178 -7.15 -16.22 -4.25
C ASP A 178 -5.79 -16.91 -4.07
N PHE A 179 -4.70 -16.15 -3.99
CA PHE A 179 -3.35 -16.69 -3.81
C PHE A 179 -2.90 -16.82 -2.35
N TYR A 180 -3.76 -16.51 -1.36
CA TYR A 180 -3.38 -16.50 0.06
C TYR A 180 -2.81 -17.84 0.53
N GLY A 181 -3.46 -18.95 0.14
CA GLY A 181 -2.99 -20.31 0.45
C GLY A 181 -1.65 -20.67 -0.17
N GLN A 182 -1.18 -19.91 -1.17
CA GLN A 182 0.08 -20.14 -1.86
C GLN A 182 1.28 -19.48 -1.14
N LEU A 183 1.04 -18.69 -0.08
CA LEU A 183 2.06 -17.96 0.66
C LEU A 183 2.89 -18.82 1.64
N MET A 184 2.60 -20.13 1.74
CA MET A 184 3.32 -21.08 2.62
C MET A 184 3.42 -20.57 4.07
N LEU A 185 2.33 -19.99 4.59
CA LEU A 185 2.31 -19.39 5.92
C LEU A 185 2.43 -20.46 7.00
N THR A 186 3.24 -20.16 8.01
CA THR A 186 3.15 -20.84 9.30
C THR A 186 1.86 -20.43 10.01
N ARG A 187 1.39 -21.25 10.96
CA ARG A 187 0.20 -20.94 11.77
C ARG A 187 0.31 -19.59 12.49
N TRP A 188 1.51 -19.20 12.89
CA TRP A 188 1.75 -17.91 13.52
C TRP A 188 1.59 -16.74 12.53
N ALA A 189 2.15 -16.87 11.32
CA ALA A 189 2.04 -15.84 10.29
C ALA A 189 0.58 -15.65 9.85
N ASP A 190 -0.11 -16.76 9.61
CA ASP A 190 -1.53 -16.80 9.31
C ASP A 190 -2.38 -16.12 10.39
N ALA A 191 -2.17 -16.49 11.66
CA ALA A 191 -2.86 -15.84 12.79
C ALA A 191 -2.54 -14.35 12.91
N LYS A 192 -1.30 -13.93 12.58
CA LYS A 192 -0.91 -12.51 12.58
C LYS A 192 -1.63 -11.74 11.48
N HIS A 193 -1.76 -12.29 10.27
CA HIS A 193 -2.51 -11.69 9.17
C HIS A 193 -3.99 -11.48 9.55
N HIS A 194 -4.67 -12.53 10.01
CA HIS A 194 -6.06 -12.45 10.45
C HIS A 194 -6.26 -11.46 11.60
N ARG A 195 -5.31 -11.40 12.54
CA ARG A 195 -5.35 -10.41 13.63
C ARG A 195 -5.25 -8.99 13.08
N LEU A 196 -4.30 -8.73 12.18
CA LEU A 196 -4.10 -7.39 11.62
C LEU A 196 -5.27 -6.95 10.73
N GLU A 197 -5.82 -7.85 9.91
CA GLU A 197 -7.01 -7.57 9.11
C GLU A 197 -8.20 -7.22 10.01
N LYS A 198 -8.48 -8.05 11.02
CA LYS A 198 -9.56 -7.81 11.98
C LYS A 198 -9.36 -6.49 12.73
N ASP A 199 -8.13 -6.17 13.10
CA ASP A 199 -7.76 -4.93 13.78
C ASP A 199 -8.01 -3.71 12.88
N VAL A 200 -7.62 -3.75 11.60
CA VAL A 200 -7.96 -2.70 10.62
C VAL A 200 -9.47 -2.54 10.46
N LEU A 201 -10.20 -3.63 10.24
CA LEU A 201 -11.65 -3.61 10.03
C LEU A 201 -12.42 -3.07 11.24
N LYS A 202 -11.94 -3.32 12.45
CA LYS A 202 -12.56 -2.84 13.69
C LYS A 202 -12.20 -1.40 14.04
N THR A 203 -11.01 -0.94 13.65
CA THR A 203 -10.53 0.40 14.01
C THR A 203 -10.92 1.46 12.99
N ALA A 204 -11.05 1.13 11.71
CA ALA A 204 -11.48 2.08 10.69
C ALA A 204 -12.89 2.63 10.99
N ASP A 205 -13.12 3.92 10.75
CA ASP A 205 -14.46 4.52 10.90
C ASP A 205 -15.39 4.07 9.78
N LYS A 206 -14.82 3.86 8.60
CA LYS A 206 -15.49 3.31 7.43
C LYS A 206 -14.56 2.35 6.69
N VAL A 207 -15.17 1.33 6.10
CA VAL A 207 -14.48 0.37 5.22
C VAL A 207 -15.21 0.39 3.89
N THR A 208 -14.46 0.49 2.80
CA THR A 208 -14.98 0.30 1.45
C THR A 208 -14.36 -0.94 0.84
N THR A 209 -15.17 -1.69 0.11
CA THR A 209 -14.75 -2.88 -0.64
C THR A 209 -15.22 -2.74 -2.08
N VAL A 210 -14.67 -3.55 -2.97
CA VAL A 210 -15.23 -3.78 -4.30
C VAL A 210 -16.09 -5.05 -4.25
N SER A 211 -17.26 -5.02 -4.88
CA SER A 211 -18.12 -6.19 -5.09
C SER A 211 -17.95 -6.70 -6.51
N TRP A 212 -18.01 -8.01 -6.67
CA TRP A 212 -18.13 -8.69 -7.95
C TRP A 212 -19.60 -8.82 -8.36
#